data_AF-A0A7J3EKI3-F1
#
_entry.id   AF-A0A7J3EKI3-F1
#
_cell.length_a   1.000
_cell.length_b   1.000
_cell.length_c   1.000
_cell.angle_alpha   90.00
_cell.angle_beta   90.00
_cell.angle_gamma   90.00
#
_symmetry.space_group_name_H-M   'P 1'
#
loop_
_entity.id
_entity.type
_entity.pdbx_description
1 polymer ?
#
loop_
_entity_poly.entity_id
_entity_poly.type
_entity_poly.pdbx_seq_one_letter_code
_entity_poly.pdbx_strand_id
1 'polypeptide(L)'
;MSGSRFKEISPENKHGVYKYLREEDVWVYLDVEGLDPFIPKDKYAVMYFDNAKCSACRRYDIYWFPFVRNLSNENNEFSFYIILCNWFARDCESLVASATFTYFDVHSSPTTILLSWMDGKVVY
;
A
#
# COMPACT_ATOMS: atom_id res chain seq x y z
N MET A 1 12.72 -11.76 7.47
CA MET A 1 12.14 -11.42 6.16
C MET A 1 13.12 -10.50 5.43
N SER A 2 13.60 -10.90 4.25
CA SER A 2 14.65 -10.22 3.47
C SER A 2 14.04 -9.42 2.31
N GLY A 3 13.19 -8.43 2.63
CA GLY A 3 12.63 -7.49 1.65
C GLY A 3 13.39 -6.17 1.64
N SER A 4 13.46 -5.50 0.49
CA SER A 4 14.02 -4.15 0.39
C SER A 4 13.28 -3.19 1.33
N ARG A 5 14.03 -2.29 1.99
CA ARG A 5 13.53 -1.38 3.03
C ARG A 5 13.76 0.06 2.62
N PHE A 6 12.79 0.92 2.90
CA PHE A 6 12.77 2.30 2.46
C PHE A 6 12.21 3.22 3.54
N LYS A 7 12.68 4.47 3.62
CA LYS A 7 12.06 5.47 4.50
C LYS A 7 10.74 5.99 3.94
N GLU A 8 10.69 6.13 2.63
CA GLU A 8 9.53 6.58 1.85
C GLU A 8 9.55 5.82 0.52
N ILE A 9 8.36 5.59 -0.04
CA ILE A 9 8.22 4.95 -1.34
C ILE A 9 8.18 6.03 -2.41
N SER A 10 8.97 5.84 -3.47
CA SER A 10 9.11 6.74 -4.61
C SER A 10 8.70 6.05 -5.90
N PRO A 11 8.38 6.80 -6.96
CA PRO A 11 8.03 6.24 -8.27
C PRO A 11 9.08 5.32 -8.90
N GLU A 12 10.35 5.40 -8.49
CA GLU A 12 11.46 4.57 -8.97
C GLU A 12 11.55 3.23 -8.25
N ASN A 13 10.78 3.03 -7.18
CA ASN A 13 10.75 1.76 -6.48
C ASN A 13 9.96 0.71 -7.28
N LYS A 14 10.32 -0.56 -7.05
CA LYS A 14 9.70 -1.70 -7.72
C LYS A 14 8.17 -1.69 -7.53
N HIS A 15 7.40 -1.89 -8.59
CA HIS A 15 5.96 -2.08 -8.44
C HIS A 15 5.65 -3.23 -7.48
N GLY A 16 4.62 -3.09 -6.65
CA GLY A 16 4.27 -4.11 -5.68
C GLY A 16 3.57 -3.58 -4.45
N VAL A 17 3.62 -4.39 -3.40
CA VAL A 17 2.99 -4.11 -2.11
C VAL A 17 4.05 -3.78 -1.09
N TYR A 18 3.84 -2.71 -0.35
CA TYR A 18 4.71 -2.29 0.74
C TYR A 18 3.93 -2.27 2.04
N LYS A 19 4.53 -2.78 3.12
CA LYS A 19 4.01 -2.68 4.49
C LYS A 19 4.87 -1.73 5.30
N TYR A 20 4.25 -0.84 6.06
CA TYR A 20 4.97 -0.03 7.03
C TYR A 20 5.27 -0.84 8.30
N LEU A 21 6.54 -0.90 8.70
CA LEU A 21 7.00 -1.47 9.97
C LEU A 21 7.30 -0.33 10.95
N ARG A 22 6.38 -0.10 11.88
CA ARG A 22 6.47 1.00 12.87
C ARG A 22 7.73 0.94 13.74
N GLU A 23 8.16 -0.25 14.13
CA GLU A 23 9.30 -0.45 15.06
C GLU A 23 10.63 -0.01 14.45
N GLU A 24 10.72 -0.06 13.12
CA GLU A 24 11.92 0.29 12.36
C GLU A 24 11.76 1.63 11.62
N ASP A 25 10.55 2.23 11.62
CA ASP A 25 10.17 3.37 10.80
C ASP A 25 10.60 3.18 9.33
N VAL A 26 10.16 2.09 8.71
CA VAL A 26 10.46 1.77 7.31
C VAL A 26 9.28 1.13 6.60
N TRP A 27 9.20 1.36 5.31
CA TRP A 27 8.39 0.59 4.37
C TRP A 27 9.19 -0.61 3.88
N VAL A 28 8.60 -1.78 3.94
CA VAL A 28 9.21 -3.04 3.47
C VAL A 28 8.43 -3.56 2.28
N TYR A 29 9.14 -3.83 1.19
CA TYR A 29 8.58 -4.51 0.04
C TYR A 29 8.17 -5.93 0.44
N LEU A 30 6.90 -6.27 0.25
CA LEU A 30 6.38 -7.61 0.47
C LEU A 30 6.59 -8.43 -0.80
N ASP A 31 7.41 -9.47 -0.68
CA ASP A 31 7.60 -10.43 -1.76
C ASP A 31 6.43 -11.42 -1.79
N VAL A 32 5.29 -10.92 -2.28
CA VAL A 32 4.07 -11.70 -2.47
C VAL A 32 4.12 -12.26 -3.89
N GLU A 33 4.33 -13.57 -3.99
CA GLU A 33 4.24 -14.29 -5.26
C GLU A 33 2.78 -14.63 -5.59
N GLY A 34 2.47 -14.76 -6.88
CA GLY A 34 1.18 -15.23 -7.37
C GLY A 34 0.43 -14.23 -8.26
N LEU A 35 -0.82 -14.56 -8.55
CA LEU A 35 -1.73 -13.76 -9.39
C LEU A 35 -2.92 -13.20 -8.61
N ASP A 36 -3.10 -13.63 -7.37
CA ASP A 36 -4.23 -13.21 -6.54
C ASP A 36 -4.02 -11.78 -6.01
N PRO A 37 -5.10 -11.00 -5.83
CA PRO A 37 -5.02 -9.69 -5.22
C PRO A 37 -4.51 -9.77 -3.77
N PHE A 38 -3.74 -8.77 -3.37
CA PHE A 38 -3.32 -8.64 -1.99
C PHE A 38 -4.49 -8.16 -1.13
N ILE A 39 -4.93 -9.01 -0.20
CA ILE A 39 -5.94 -8.69 0.79
C ILE A 39 -5.29 -8.76 2.19
N PRO A 40 -5.08 -7.62 2.87
CA PRO A 40 -4.48 -7.63 4.20
C PRO A 40 -5.42 -8.32 5.20
N LYS A 41 -4.81 -9.03 6.16
CA LYS A 41 -5.53 -9.76 7.22
C LYS A 41 -5.40 -9.09 8.59
N ASP A 42 -4.89 -7.86 8.62
CA ASP A 42 -4.79 -7.06 9.85
C ASP A 42 -6.18 -6.54 10.25
N LYS A 43 -6.40 -6.31 11.54
CA LYS A 43 -7.69 -5.88 12.10
C LYS A 43 -8.24 -4.64 11.40
N TYR A 44 -7.37 -3.64 11.21
CA TYR A 44 -7.62 -2.46 10.39
C TYR A 44 -6.45 -2.26 9.44
N ALA A 45 -6.72 -2.17 8.15
CA ALA A 45 -5.71 -1.94 7.12
C ALA A 45 -6.05 -0.68 6.33
N VAL A 46 -5.10 0.25 6.25
CA VAL A 46 -5.19 1.44 5.38
C VAL A 46 -4.30 1.21 4.18
N MET A 47 -4.91 1.08 3.00
CA MET A 47 -4.23 0.83 1.74
C MET A 47 -4.19 2.10 0.91
N TYR A 48 -3.00 2.59 0.58
CA TYR A 48 -2.79 3.69 -0.36
C TYR A 48 -2.44 3.13 -1.75
N PHE A 49 -3.30 3.41 -2.73
CA PHE A 49 -3.10 3.08 -4.14
C PHE A 49 -2.41 4.23 -4.86
N ASP A 50 -1.13 4.01 -5.14
CA ASP A 50 -0.23 4.97 -5.72
C ASP A 50 0.17 4.58 -7.16
N ASN A 51 0.33 5.60 -8.00
CA ASN A 51 0.81 5.47 -9.36
C ASN A 51 2.09 6.29 -9.57
N ALA A 52 3.14 5.66 -10.07
CA ALA A 52 4.43 6.31 -10.27
C ALA A 52 4.32 7.57 -11.16
N LYS A 53 3.49 7.50 -12.21
CA LYS A 53 3.25 8.59 -13.19
C LYS A 53 2.20 9.61 -12.74
N CYS A 54 1.67 9.52 -11.52
CA CYS A 54 0.61 10.38 -11.00
C CYS A 54 1.19 11.58 -10.22
N SER A 55 1.09 12.79 -10.78
CA SER A 55 1.59 14.02 -10.14
C SER A 55 0.81 14.39 -8.86
N ALA A 56 -0.48 14.09 -8.80
CA ALA A 56 -1.29 14.29 -7.60
C ALA A 56 -0.84 13.38 -6.44
N CYS A 57 -0.40 12.16 -6.76
CA CYS A 57 0.10 11.20 -5.80
C CYS A 57 1.41 11.70 -5.16
N ARG A 58 2.33 12.26 -5.96
CA ARG A 58 3.55 12.92 -5.44
C ARG A 58 3.27 14.05 -4.45
N ARG A 59 2.17 14.79 -4.64
CA ARG A 59 1.74 15.82 -3.66
C ARG A 59 1.11 15.20 -2.42
N TYR A 60 0.38 14.10 -2.58
CA TYR A 60 -0.23 13.37 -1.48
C TYR A 60 0.83 12.72 -0.57
N ASP A 61 1.92 12.22 -1.14
CA ASP A 61 3.06 11.63 -0.42
C ASP A 61 3.61 12.53 0.70
N ILE A 62 3.63 13.85 0.47
CA ILE A 62 4.04 14.89 1.43
C ILE A 62 3.23 14.81 2.73
N TYR A 63 1.96 14.43 2.63
CA TYR A 63 1.06 14.28 3.79
C TYR A 63 0.98 12.84 4.27
N TRP A 64 1.02 11.88 3.35
CA TRP A 64 0.88 10.45 3.64
C TRP A 64 1.97 9.94 4.58
N PHE A 65 3.25 10.17 4.26
CA PHE A 65 4.34 9.62 5.07
C PHE A 65 4.38 10.20 6.50
N PRO A 66 4.24 11.52 6.71
CA PRO A 66 4.11 12.06 8.07
C PRO A 66 2.86 11.56 8.81
N PHE A 67 1.72 11.43 8.12
CA PHE A 67 0.50 10.90 8.71
C PHE A 67 0.68 9.48 9.24
N VAL A 68 1.24 8.58 8.43
CA VAL A 68 1.50 7.17 8.82
C VAL A 68 2.44 7.11 10.02
N ARG A 69 3.54 7.89 10.01
CA ARG A 69 4.49 7.96 11.12
C ARG A 69 3.84 8.45 12.42
N ASN A 70 3.11 9.55 12.34
CA ASN A 70 2.44 10.15 13.50
C ASN A 70 1.41 9.19 14.10
N LEU A 71 0.52 8.65 13.26
CA LEU A 71 -0.52 7.76 13.73
C LEU A 71 0.09 6.49 14.33
N SER A 72 1.09 5.89 13.69
CA SER A 72 1.74 4.66 14.19
C SER A 72 2.36 4.79 15.58
N ASN A 73 2.68 6.00 16.04
CA ASN A 73 3.19 6.27 17.39
C ASN A 73 2.10 6.22 18.48
N GLU A 74 0.82 6.26 18.11
CA GLU A 74 -0.32 6.37 19.05
C GLU A 74 -0.80 5.02 19.63
N ASN A 75 0.01 3.96 19.55
CA ASN A 75 -0.35 2.59 19.97
C ASN A 75 -1.75 2.14 19.48
N ASN A 76 -1.96 2.15 18.17
CA ASN A 76 -3.19 1.73 17.52
C ASN A 76 -3.07 0.37 16.83
N GLU A 77 -4.20 -0.12 16.30
CA GLU A 77 -4.34 -1.41 15.61
C GLU A 77 -4.32 -1.30 14.07
N PHE A 78 -3.99 -0.12 13.52
CA PHE A 78 -3.91 0.09 12.07
C PHE A 78 -2.61 -0.43 11.49
N SER A 79 -2.73 -1.13 10.36
CA SER A 79 -1.61 -1.48 9.49
C SER A 79 -1.69 -0.66 8.21
N PHE A 80 -0.55 -0.16 7.74
CA PHE A 80 -0.49 0.71 6.57
C PHE A 80 0.21 -0.01 5.41
N TYR A 81 -0.40 0.13 4.24
CA TYR A 81 0.06 -0.50 3.01
C TYR A 81 0.12 0.52 1.87
N ILE A 82 1.09 0.34 0.97
CA ILE A 82 1.13 1.03 -0.32
C ILE A 82 1.07 -0.02 -1.42
N ILE A 83 0.19 0.19 -2.39
CA ILE A 83 0.10 -0.57 -3.63
C ILE A 83 0.62 0.35 -4.73
N LEU A 84 1.82 0.04 -5.23
CA LEU A 84 2.51 0.87 -6.23
C LEU A 84 2.46 0.19 -7.61
N CYS A 85 1.93 0.91 -8.59
CA CYS A 85 2.02 0.59 -10.01
C CYS A 85 2.50 1.82 -10.80
N ASN A 86 2.76 1.68 -12.10
CA ASN A 86 3.11 2.81 -12.96
C ASN A 86 1.85 3.59 -13.35
N TRP A 87 0.83 2.87 -13.82
CA TRP A 87 -0.48 3.40 -14.21
C TRP A 87 -1.61 2.36 -14.05
N PHE A 88 -2.11 2.23 -12.82
CA PHE A 88 -3.16 1.32 -12.39
C PHE A 88 -2.84 -0.14 -12.77
N ALA A 89 -3.87 -0.96 -12.99
CA ALA A 89 -3.72 -2.33 -13.46
C ALA A 89 -3.17 -2.45 -14.90
N ARG A 90 -3.18 -1.37 -15.69
CA ARG A 90 -2.83 -1.40 -17.13
C ARG A 90 -1.32 -1.38 -17.38
N ASP A 91 -0.56 -0.72 -16.51
CA ASP A 91 0.89 -0.59 -16.59
C ASP A 91 1.47 -0.84 -15.19
N CYS A 92 1.73 -2.11 -14.90
CA CYS A 92 2.27 -2.55 -13.61
C CYS A 92 3.07 -3.83 -13.78
N GLU A 93 4.30 -3.84 -13.29
CA GLU A 93 5.20 -5.00 -13.39
C GLU A 93 4.90 -6.05 -12.31
N SER A 94 4.21 -5.67 -11.23
CA SER A 94 3.76 -6.58 -10.19
C SER A 94 2.35 -7.07 -10.50
N LEU A 95 2.23 -8.38 -10.76
CA LEU A 95 0.94 -9.03 -11.03
C LEU A 95 0.00 -8.92 -9.82
N VAL A 96 0.52 -9.11 -8.61
CA VAL A 96 -0.25 -8.95 -7.37
C VAL A 96 -0.74 -7.52 -7.21
N ALA A 97 0.10 -6.50 -7.42
CA ALA A 97 -0.34 -5.10 -7.32
C ALA A 97 -1.41 -4.77 -8.37
N SER A 98 -1.21 -5.21 -9.62
CA SER A 98 -2.21 -5.05 -10.71
C SER A 98 -3.55 -5.71 -10.37
N ALA A 99 -3.51 -6.95 -9.88
CA ALA A 99 -4.69 -7.69 -9.43
C ALA A 99 -5.38 -6.96 -8.27
N THR A 100 -4.60 -6.37 -7.35
CA THR A 100 -5.13 -5.59 -6.22
C THR A 100 -5.83 -4.32 -6.69
N PHE A 101 -5.24 -3.56 -7.63
CA PHE A 101 -5.91 -2.40 -8.26
C PHE A 101 -7.24 -2.80 -8.90
N THR A 102 -7.27 -3.95 -9.58
CA THR A 102 -8.48 -4.47 -10.23
C THR A 102 -9.53 -4.91 -9.22
N TYR A 103 -9.14 -5.66 -8.18
CA TYR A 103 -10.05 -6.20 -7.17
C TYR A 103 -10.78 -5.10 -6.39
N PHE A 104 -10.07 -4.02 -6.04
CA PHE A 104 -10.64 -2.88 -5.33
C PHE A 104 -11.24 -1.82 -6.27
N ASP A 105 -11.33 -2.10 -7.58
CA ASP A 105 -11.91 -1.24 -8.60
C ASP A 105 -11.35 0.20 -8.61
N VAL A 106 -10.03 0.32 -8.41
CA VAL A 106 -9.38 1.63 -8.29
C VAL A 106 -9.08 2.18 -9.69
N HIS A 107 -9.80 3.23 -10.06
CA HIS A 107 -9.68 3.91 -11.35
C HIS A 107 -9.09 5.33 -11.27
N SER A 108 -8.84 5.82 -10.06
CA SER A 108 -8.22 7.13 -9.80
C SER A 108 -7.18 7.01 -8.68
N SER A 109 -6.10 7.79 -8.77
CA SER A 109 -5.10 7.89 -7.71
C SER A 109 -4.77 9.38 -7.44
N PRO A 110 -4.41 9.75 -6.20
CA PRO A 110 -4.27 8.87 -5.03
C PRO A 110 -5.64 8.38 -4.52
N THR A 111 -5.71 7.12 -4.09
CA THR A 111 -6.89 6.55 -3.43
C THR A 111 -6.44 5.84 -2.16
N THR A 112 -7.14 6.09 -1.05
CA THR A 112 -6.93 5.36 0.20
C THR A 112 -8.18 4.58 0.56
N ILE A 113 -8.00 3.33 0.96
CA ILE A 113 -9.08 2.45 1.39
C ILE A 113 -8.78 1.99 2.82
N LEU A 114 -9.74 2.20 3.73
CA LEU A 114 -9.72 1.61 5.06
C LEU A 114 -10.53 0.31 5.01
N LEU A 115 -9.91 -0.78 5.42
CA LEU A 115 -10.52 -2.10 5.54
C LEU A 115 -10.56 -2.51 7.00
N SER A 116 -11.66 -3.13 7.43
CA SER A 116 -11.67 -3.93 8.65
C SER A 116 -11.74 -5.42 8.31
N TRP A 117 -10.86 -6.21 8.92
CA TRP A 117 -10.91 -7.65 8.80
C TRP A 117 -11.65 -8.25 10.00
N MET A 118 -12.84 -8.78 9.76
CA MET A 118 -13.68 -9.43 10.78
C MET A 118 -14.09 -10.82 10.31
N ASP A 119 -13.83 -11.85 11.13
CA ASP A 119 -14.26 -13.24 10.90
C ASP A 119 -13.93 -13.81 9.51
N GLY A 120 -12.74 -13.48 9.00
CA GLY A 120 -12.25 -14.01 7.71
C GLY A 120 -12.81 -13.27 6.48
N LYS A 121 -13.45 -12.12 6.66
CA LYS A 121 -14.00 -11.29 5.58
C LYS A 121 -13.59 -9.83 5.74
N VAL A 122 -13.50 -9.15 4.59
CA VAL A 122 -13.40 -7.70 4.53
C VAL A 122 -14.77 -7.09 4.80
N VAL A 123 -14.84 -6.19 5.77
CA VAL A 123 -16.01 -5.35 6.05
C VAL A 123 -15.62 -3.91 5.69
N TYR A 124 -16.42 -3.28 4.81
CA TYR A 124 -16.26 -1.90 4.35
C TYR A 124 -17.15 -0.95 5.16
#